data_AF-A0A9E5LF34-F1
#
_entry.id   AF-A0A9E5LF34-F1
#
_cell.length_a   1.000
_cell.length_b   1.000
_cell.length_c   1.000
_cell.angle_alpha   90.00
_cell.angle_beta   90.00
_cell.angle_gamma   90.00
#
_symmetry.space_group_name_H-M   'P 1'
#
loop_
_entity.id
_entity.type
_entity.pdbx_description
1 polymer ?
#
loop_
_entity_poly.entity_id
_entity_poly.type
_entity_poly.pdbx_seq_one_letter_code
_entity_poly.pdbx_strand_id
1 'polypeptide(L)' 'QPLDYRMVQNGDEQAGKAWNDTLRANGVFKSPGKTYPSLILSEEDLAITQAAITKAAQAVADIKS' A
#
# COMPACT_ATOMS: atom_id res chain seq x y z
N GLN A 1 -8.94 -20.60 -9.49
CA GLN A 1 -9.92 -20.53 -8.38
C GLN A 1 -9.73 -19.19 -7.68
N PRO A 2 -10.79 -18.43 -7.39
CA PRO A 2 -10.69 -17.24 -6.55
C PRO A 2 -10.26 -17.64 -5.12
N LEU A 3 -9.49 -16.78 -4.45
CA LEU A 3 -9.03 -17.00 -3.07
C LEU A 3 -10.17 -16.71 -2.07
N ASP A 4 -10.23 -17.49 -0.98
CA ASP A 4 -11.12 -17.22 0.16
C ASP A 4 -10.51 -16.13 1.05
N TYR A 5 -11.36 -15.33 1.71
CA TYR A 5 -10.97 -14.35 2.73
C TYR A 5 -9.94 -14.86 3.75
N ARG A 6 -10.07 -16.13 4.18
CA ARG A 6 -9.16 -16.73 5.17
C ARG A 6 -7.76 -17.03 4.63
N MET A 7 -7.60 -17.05 3.30
CA MET A 7 -6.31 -17.32 2.64
C MET A 7 -5.39 -16.09 2.62
N VAL A 8 -5.77 -14.98 3.28
CA VAL A 8 -4.95 -13.77 3.42
C VAL A 8 -3.57 -14.04 4.01
N GLN A 9 -3.43 -15.09 4.83
CA GLN A 9 -2.13 -15.51 5.39
C GLN A 9 -1.16 -16.06 4.34
N ASN A 10 -1.67 -16.49 3.18
CA ASN A 10 -0.85 -16.98 2.06
C ASN A 10 -0.42 -15.83 1.13
N GLY A 11 -0.58 -14.57 1.57
CA GLY A 11 -0.16 -13.41 0.80
C GLY A 11 1.35 -13.36 0.61
N ASP A 12 1.78 -12.64 -0.43
CA ASP A 12 3.19 -12.39 -0.71
C ASP A 12 3.75 -11.39 0.32
N GLU A 13 4.47 -11.91 1.32
CA GLU A 13 5.05 -11.13 2.40
C GLU A 13 6.06 -10.09 1.90
N GLN A 14 6.84 -10.43 0.86
CA GLN A 14 7.87 -9.55 0.32
C GLN A 14 7.23 -8.37 -0.41
N ALA A 15 6.24 -8.62 -1.26
CA ALA A 15 5.45 -7.57 -1.91
C ALA A 15 4.71 -6.72 -0.88
N GLY A 16 4.10 -7.35 0.13
CA GLY A 16 3.42 -6.65 1.21
C GLY A 16 4.35 -5.73 1.99
N LYS A 17 5.57 -6.18 2.32
CA LYS A 17 6.58 -5.37 2.99
C LYS A 17 6.99 -4.17 2.14
N ALA A 18 7.35 -4.40 0.87
CA ALA A 18 7.77 -3.35 -0.05
C ALA A 18 6.70 -2.28 -0.23
N TRP A 19 5.44 -2.70 -0.37
CA TRP A 19 4.31 -1.79 -0.45
C TRP A 19 4.21 -0.89 0.79
N ASN A 20 4.16 -1.49 1.98
CA ASN A 20 3.92 -0.73 3.21
C ASN A 20 5.11 0.16 3.62
N ASP A 21 6.33 -0.28 3.35
CA ASP A 21 7.54 0.52 3.59
C ASP A 21 7.61 1.71 2.65
N THR A 22 7.29 1.51 1.37
CA THR A 22 7.28 2.60 0.38
C THR A 22 6.24 3.65 0.71
N LEU A 23 5.03 3.25 1.12
CA LEU A 23 4.00 4.19 1.58
C LEU A 23 4.49 5.06 2.75
N ARG A 24 5.10 4.45 3.77
CA ARG A 24 5.62 5.16 4.94
C ARG A 24 6.75 6.12 4.57
N ALA A 25 7.68 5.68 3.71
CA ALA A 25 8.79 6.50 3.23
C ALA A 25 8.32 7.72 2.40
N ASN A 26 7.10 7.68 1.87
CA ASN A 26 6.52 8.75 1.06
C ASN A 26 5.37 9.49 1.77
N GLY A 27 5.35 9.49 3.11
CA GLY A 27 4.47 10.34 3.91
C GLY A 27 3.11 9.75 4.26
N VAL A 28 2.80 8.51 3.86
CA VAL A 28 1.53 7.85 4.21
C VAL A 28 1.71 7.00 5.46
N PHE A 29 1.38 7.57 6.63
CA PHE A 29 1.55 6.91 7.92
C PHE A 29 0.30 6.11 8.32
N LYS A 30 0.41 4.78 8.24
CA LYS A 30 -0.69 3.85 8.53
C LYS A 30 -0.19 2.47 8.93
N SER A 31 -1.06 1.65 9.53
CA SER A 31 -0.73 0.24 9.81
C SER A 31 -0.68 -0.59 8.52
N PRO A 32 0.18 -1.63 8.43
CA PRO A 32 0.20 -2.54 7.30
C PRO A 32 -1.18 -3.12 6.96
N GLY A 33 -1.50 -3.21 5.66
CA GLY A 33 -2.77 -3.78 5.18
C GLY A 33 -4.04 -2.96 5.43
N LYS A 34 -3.97 -1.78 6.04
CA LYS A 34 -5.14 -0.91 6.30
C LYS A 34 -5.12 0.34 5.43
N THR A 35 -6.29 0.91 5.15
CA THR A 35 -6.47 2.25 4.54
C THR A 35 -7.74 2.85 5.15
N TYR A 36 -7.66 4.09 5.63
CA TYR A 36 -8.77 4.75 6.30
C TYR A 36 -9.06 6.08 5.62
N PRO A 37 -10.18 6.22 4.89
CA PRO A 37 -10.62 7.51 4.39
C PRO A 37 -11.10 8.38 5.56
N SER A 38 -10.82 9.68 5.51
CA SER A 38 -11.28 10.65 6.49
C SER A 38 -11.72 11.93 5.80
N LEU A 39 -12.80 12.55 6.29
CA LEU A 39 -13.30 13.83 5.77
C LEU A 39 -12.35 15.01 6.06
N ILE A 40 -11.36 14.82 6.94
CA ILE A 40 -10.36 15.85 7.24
C ILE A 40 -9.27 15.94 6.17
N LEU A 41 -9.17 14.94 5.27
CA LEU A 41 -8.13 14.91 4.25
C LEU A 41 -8.41 15.99 3.20
N SER A 42 -7.39 16.80 2.94
CA SER A 42 -7.39 17.81 1.89
C SER A 42 -7.02 17.19 0.54
N GLU A 43 -7.20 17.95 -0.54
CA GLU A 43 -6.73 17.57 -1.88
C GLU A 43 -5.21 17.35 -1.92
N GLU A 44 -4.45 18.11 -1.13
CA GLU A 44 -2.99 17.94 -1.03
C GLU A 44 -2.64 16.60 -0.37
N ASP A 45 -3.36 16.21 0.70
CA ASP A 45 -3.19 14.91 1.34
C ASP A 45 -3.50 13.76 0.37
N LEU A 46 -4.54 13.91 -0.45
CA LEU A 46 -4.91 12.94 -1.49
C LEU A 46 -3.84 12.86 -2.59
N ALA A 47 -3.26 13.99 -3.00
CA ALA A 47 -2.19 14.02 -3.99
C ALA A 47 -0.91 13.32 -3.47
N ILE A 48 -0.51 13.58 -2.21
CA ILE A 48 0.59 12.86 -1.54
C ILE A 48 0.31 11.36 -1.52
N THR A 49 -0.91 10.98 -1.12
CA THR A 49 -1.32 9.58 -1.04
C THR A 49 -1.27 8.91 -2.42
N GLN A 50 -1.75 9.57 -3.47
CA GLN A 50 -1.71 9.07 -4.84
C GLN A 50 -0.27 8.86 -5.33
N ALA A 51 0.62 9.83 -5.09
CA ALA A 51 2.02 9.73 -5.46
C ALA A 51 2.74 8.58 -4.72
N ALA A 52 2.46 8.41 -3.42
CA ALA A 52 3.00 7.31 -2.62
C ALA A 52 2.51 5.94 -3.12
N ILE A 53 1.22 5.82 -3.48
CA ILE A 53 0.64 4.59 -4.04
C ILE A 53 1.31 4.23 -5.36
N THR A 54 1.52 5.18 -6.27
CA THR A 54 2.20 4.94 -7.54
C THR A 54 3.61 4.37 -7.33
N LYS A 55 4.38 4.95 -6.40
CA LYS A 55 5.72 4.46 -6.06
C LYS A 55 5.69 3.07 -5.41
N ALA A 56 4.73 2.82 -4.52
CA ALA A 56 4.57 1.52 -3.88
C ALA A 56 4.22 0.41 -4.89
N ALA A 57 3.37 0.73 -5.88
CA ALA A 57 3.06 -0.18 -6.97
C ALA A 57 4.29 -0.51 -7.81
N GLN A 58 5.11 0.49 -8.14
CA GLN A 58 6.36 0.28 -8.87
C GLN A 58 7.32 -0.63 -8.07
N ALA A 59 7.51 -0.35 -6.78
CA ALA A 59 8.39 -1.16 -5.92
C ALA A 59 7.97 -2.63 -5.87
N VAL A 60 6.66 -2.92 -5.90
CA VAL A 60 6.15 -4.30 -5.98
C VAL A 60 6.41 -4.92 -7.36
N ALA A 61 6.26 -4.16 -8.44
CA ALA A 61 6.53 -4.63 -9.80
C ALA A 61 8.02 -4.99 -9.99
N ASP A 62 8.92 -4.19 -9.45
CA ASP A 62 10.37 -4.39 -9.54
C ASP A 62 10.83 -5.68 -8.83
N ILE A 63 10.13 -6.10 -7.77
CA ILE A 63 10.41 -7.36 -7.04
C ILE A 63 9.96 -8.59 -7.84
N LYS A 64 8.95 -8.43 -8.70
CA LYS A 64 8.35 -9.55 -9.46
C LYS A 64 8.94 -9.71 -10.87
N SER A 65 9.84 -8.82 -11.26
CA SER A 65 10.56 -8.82 -12.53
C SER A 65 11.82 -9.66 -12.43
#